data_AF-A0A925SN60-F1
#
_entry.id   AF-A0A925SN60-F1
#
_cell.length_a   1.000
_cell.length_b   1.000
_cell.length_c   1.000
_cell.angle_alpha   90.00
_cell.angle_beta   90.00
_cell.angle_gamma   90.00
#
_symmetry.space_group_name_H-M   'P 1'
#
loop_
_entity.id
_entity.type
_entity.pdbx_description
1 polymer ?
#
loop_
_entity_poly.entity_id
_entity_poly.type
_entity_poly.pdbx_seq_one_letter_code
_entity_poly.pdbx_strand_id
1 'polypeptide(L)' 'MTADADVLVQKDVSTNKVSWEAFIKQDVLNFLIEHNLQSITVDDGAGKKSIIKRTAKGDYSVQITSNEIL' A
#
# COMPACT_ATOMS: atom_id res chain seq x y z
N MET A 1 37.25 -0.50 9.91
CA MET A 1 35.96 -0.98 9.37
C MET A 1 34.93 -0.77 10.44
N THR A 2 34.26 0.37 10.44
CA THR A 2 33.12 0.65 11.31
C THR A 2 31.93 0.72 10.37
N ALA A 3 31.06 -0.29 10.46
CA ALA A 3 29.81 -0.26 9.72
C ALA A 3 28.91 0.74 10.42
N ASP A 4 28.65 1.87 9.76
CA ASP A 4 27.61 2.82 10.14
C ASP A 4 26.28 2.11 9.98
N ALA A 5 25.77 1.56 11.09
CA ALA A 5 24.39 1.12 11.19
C ALA A 5 23.54 2.40 11.17
N ASP A 6 23.08 2.76 9.97
CA ASP A 6 22.04 3.76 9.75
C ASP A 6 20.77 3.25 10.44
N VAL A 7 20.64 3.60 11.73
CA VAL A 7 19.43 3.41 12.51
C VAL A 7 18.39 4.30 11.88
N LEU A 8 17.51 3.71 11.08
CA LEU A 8 16.31 4.35 10.58
C LEU A 8 15.53 4.92 11.76
N VAL A 9 15.72 6.22 12.02
CA VAL A 9 14.91 6.99 12.95
C VAL A 9 13.52 7.04 12.31
N GLN A 10 12.67 6.08 12.69
CA GLN A 10 11.24 6.16 12.44
C GLN A 10 10.74 7.37 13.22
N LYS A 11 10.71 8.51 12.52
CA LYS A 11 9.97 9.68 12.95
C LYS A 11 8.54 9.20 13.11
N ASP A 12 8.04 9.19 14.34
CA ASP A 12 6.63 8.95 14.64
C ASP A 12 5.81 10.03 13.92
N VAL A 13 5.51 9.76 12.64
CA VAL A 13 4.48 10.47 11.90
C VAL A 13 3.21 10.12 12.63
N SER A 14 2.71 11.06 13.42
CA SER A 14 1.42 11.01 14.10
C SER A 14 0.44 10.22 13.25
N THR A 15 0.23 8.95 13.62
CA THR A 15 -0.55 8.00 12.83
C THR A 15 -2.01 8.40 13.02
N ASN A 16 -2.46 9.37 12.22
CA ASN A 16 -3.87 9.42 11.86
C ASN A 16 -4.21 7.98 11.47
N LYS A 17 -5.15 7.34 12.18
CA LYS A 17 -5.59 5.99 11.86
C LYS A 17 -6.28 6.04 10.50
N VAL A 18 -5.48 6.01 9.43
CA VAL A 18 -5.96 5.91 8.05
C VAL A 18 -6.52 4.52 7.91
N SER A 19 -7.76 4.41 7.45
CA SER A 19 -8.37 3.11 7.19
C SER A 19 -7.58 2.38 6.11
N TRP A 20 -7.56 1.04 6.17
CA TRP A 20 -6.93 0.22 5.13
C TRP A 20 -7.37 0.64 3.73
N GLU A 21 -8.67 0.89 3.54
CA GLU A 21 -9.22 1.35 2.28
C GLU A 21 -8.67 2.72 1.84
N ALA A 22 -8.52 3.68 2.75
CA ALA A 22 -7.96 4.98 2.43
C ALA A 22 -6.48 4.87 2.04
N PHE A 23 -5.69 4.06 2.75
CA PHE A 23 -4.29 3.77 2.42
C PHE A 23 -4.14 3.15 1.01
N ILE A 24 -4.99 2.18 0.67
CA ILE A 24 -4.96 1.56 -0.67
C ILE A 24 -5.34 2.56 -1.76
N LYS A 25 -6.40 3.36 -1.55
CA LYS A 25 -6.91 4.28 -2.58
C LYS A 25 -6.08 5.55 -2.75
N GLN A 26 -5.25 5.91 -1.77
CA GLN A 26 -4.38 7.08 -1.84
C GLN A 26 -2.94 6.66 -2.07
N ASP A 27 -2.28 6.14 -1.04
CA ASP A 27 -0.84 5.92 -1.05
C ASP A 27 -0.44 4.87 -2.08
N VAL A 28 -1.11 3.71 -2.09
CA VAL A 28 -0.75 2.60 -2.99
C VAL A 28 -1.13 2.91 -4.43
N LEU A 29 -2.29 3.56 -4.65
CA LEU A 29 -2.69 3.98 -5.99
C LEU A 29 -1.72 5.03 -6.56
N ASN A 30 -1.34 6.03 -5.77
CA ASN A 30 -0.38 7.05 -6.17
C ASN A 30 0.98 6.42 -6.51
N PHE A 31 1.47 5.50 -5.67
CA PHE A 31 2.71 4.76 -5.95
C PHE A 31 2.64 4.00 -7.29
N LEU A 32 1.53 3.33 -7.58
CA LEU A 32 1.33 2.63 -8.86
C LEU A 32 1.36 3.60 -10.05
N ILE A 33 0.77 4.79 -9.91
CA ILE A 33 0.76 5.83 -10.95
C ILE A 33 2.16 6.42 -11.16
N GLU A 34 2.82 6.83 -10.08
CA GLU A 34 4.14 7.48 -10.09
C GLU A 34 5.22 6.59 -10.71
N HIS A 35 5.15 5.28 -10.46
CA HIS A 35 6.08 4.31 -11.02
C HIS A 35 5.58 3.65 -12.33
N ASN A 36 4.46 4.13 -12.87
CA ASN A 36 3.83 3.63 -14.11
C ASN A 36 3.67 2.09 -14.12
N LEU A 37 3.27 1.52 -12.99
CA LEU A 37 3.05 0.08 -12.84
C LEU A 37 1.70 -0.32 -13.45
N GLN A 38 1.63 -1.55 -13.95
CA GLN A 38 0.38 -2.11 -14.50
C GLN A 38 -0.49 -2.74 -13.42
N SER A 39 0.12 -3.30 -12.38
CA SER A 39 -0.60 -3.84 -11.23
C SER A 39 0.26 -3.81 -9.97
N ILE A 40 -0.41 -3.82 -8.81
CA ILE A 40 0.20 -4.04 -7.50
C ILE A 40 -0.76 -4.84 -6.63
N THR A 41 -0.20 -5.75 -5.83
CA THR A 41 -0.92 -6.51 -4.81
C THR A 41 -0.31 -6.18 -3.46
N VAL A 42 -1.15 -5.86 -2.48
CA VAL A 42 -0.73 -5.49 -1.12
C VAL A 42 -1.44 -6.42 -0.13
N ASP A 43 -0.69 -6.91 0.84
CA ASP A 43 -1.13 -7.83 1.88
C ASP A 43 -0.67 -7.26 3.23
N ASP A 44 -1.60 -7.10 4.19
CA ASP A 44 -1.27 -6.59 5.53
C ASP A 44 -0.70 -7.67 6.47
N GLY A 45 -0.67 -8.94 6.03
CA GLY A 45 -0.25 -10.07 6.85
C GLY A 45 -1.25 -10.46 7.95
N ALA A 46 -2.37 -9.75 8.06
CA ALA A 46 -3.41 -9.91 9.06
C ALA A 46 -4.80 -10.19 8.44
N GLY A 47 -4.82 -10.60 7.17
CA GLY A 47 -6.04 -11.04 6.47
C GLY A 47 -6.68 -10.00 5.55
N LYS A 48 -6.13 -8.78 5.44
CA LYS A 48 -6.54 -7.82 4.41
C LYS A 48 -5.60 -7.89 3.23
N LYS A 49 -6.20 -8.02 2.05
CA LYS A 49 -5.48 -7.98 0.78
C LYS A 49 -6.12 -6.98 -0.15
N SER A 50 -5.33 -6.38 -1.02
CA SER A 50 -5.84 -5.47 -2.02
C SER A 50 -5.04 -5.57 -3.31
N ILE A 51 -5.74 -5.39 -4.43
CA ILE A 51 -5.17 -5.48 -5.77
C ILE A 51 -5.59 -4.22 -6.52
N ILE A 52 -4.62 -3.52 -7.09
CA ILE A 52 -4.86 -2.41 -8.02
C ILE A 52 -4.34 -2.82 -9.38
N LYS A 53 -5.14 -2.64 -10.43
CA LYS A 53 -4.76 -2.91 -11.82
C LYS A 53 -5.12 -1.73 -12.72
N ARG A 54 -4.19 -1.34 -13.59
CA ARG A 54 -4.48 -0.44 -14.70
C ARG A 54 -5.20 -1.22 -15.80
N THR A 55 -6.31 -0.68 -16.27
CA THR A 55 -7.08 -1.25 -17.37
C THR A 55 -6.49 -0.82 -18.72
N ALA A 56 -6.86 -1.52 -19.79
CA ALA A 56 -6.44 -1.16 -21.15
C ALA A 56 -6.91 0.24 -21.59
N LYS A 57 -7.94 0.80 -20.93
CA LYS A 57 -8.46 2.16 -21.20
C LYS A 57 -7.73 3.25 -20.42
N GLY A 58 -6.84 2.87 -19.50
CA GLY A 58 -6.11 3.80 -18.64
C GLY A 58 -6.75 4.02 -17.26
N ASP A 59 -7.97 3.53 -17.02
CA ASP A 59 -8.63 3.57 -15.71
C ASP A 59 -8.00 2.59 -14.72
N TYR A 60 -8.26 2.77 -13.42
CA TYR A 60 -7.77 1.89 -12.35
C TYR A 60 -8.90 1.09 -11.70
N SER A 61 -8.71 -0.22 -11.62
CA SER A 61 -9.58 -1.12 -10.86
C SER A 61 -8.93 -1.42 -9.51
N VAL A 62 -9.69 -1.20 -8.43
CA VAL A 62 -9.26 -1.45 -7.05
C VAL A 62 -10.15 -2.52 -6.46
N GLN A 63 -9.56 -3.63 -6.01
CA GLN A 63 -10.23 -4.69 -5.27
C GLN A 63 -9.67 -4.75 -3.86
N ILE A 64 -10.54 -4.67 -2.85
CA ILE A 64 -10.19 -4.77 -1.44
C ILE A 64 -10.93 -5.99 -0.87
N THR A 65 -10.18 -6.88 -0.22
CA THR A 65 -10.72 -8.09 0.40
C THR A 65 -10.26 -8.11 1.86
N SER A 66 -11.21 -8.27 2.79
CA SER A 66 -10.93 -8.47 4.20
C SER A 66 -11.50 -9.81 4.60
N ASN A 67 -10.65 -10.72 5.06
CA ASN A 67 -11.09 -11.95 5.71
C ASN A 67 -11.13 -11.69 7.22
N GLU A 68 -12.32 -11.60 7.78
CA GLU A 68 -12.48 -11.57 9.23
C GLU A 68 -12.36 -13.00 9.77
N ILE A 69 -11.40 -13.25 10.65
CA ILE A 69 -11.39 -14.45 11.49
C ILE A 69 -12.22 -14.09 12.73
N LEU A 70 -13.41 -14.69 12.84
CA LEU A 70 -14.28 -14.58 14.01
C LEU A 70 -13.77 -15.43 15.18
#